data_AF-K2BAQ0-F1
#
_entry.id   AF-K2BAQ0-F1
#
_cell.length_a   1.000
_cell.length_b   1.000
_cell.length_c   1.000
_cell.angle_alpha   90.00
_cell.angle_beta   90.00
_cell.angle_gamma   90.00
#
_symmetry.space_group_name_H-M   'P 1'
#
loop_
_entity.id
_entity.type
_entity.pdbx_description
1 polymer ?
#
loop_
_entity_poly.entity_id
_entity_poly.type
_entity_poly.pdbx_seq_one_letter_code
_entity_poly.pdbx_strand_id
1 'polypeptide(L)'
;MIELIINSYLSIFVSIGTSCILIFVIGIYWIFKKPANSTAQQPIEHDSTLSGQEKIINTDLTAISGDDVVGTQLDLARAFIEIENKQSAKKILEQVVLEGNTEQQDEARFLLGLI
;
A
#
# COMPACT_ATOMS: atom_id res chain seq x y z
N MET A 1 -20.41 53.12 -7.85
CA MET A 1 -19.00 52.68 -7.93
C MET A 1 -18.71 51.54 -6.95
N ILE A 2 -19.15 51.62 -5.68
CA ILE A 2 -18.95 50.56 -4.67
C ILE A 2 -19.74 49.27 -4.97
N GLU A 3 -20.95 49.37 -5.52
CA GLU A 3 -21.77 48.19 -5.88
C GLU A 3 -21.13 47.28 -6.94
N LEU A 4 -20.37 47.87 -7.88
CA LEU A 4 -19.62 47.12 -8.90
C LEU A 4 -18.51 46.27 -8.27
N ILE A 5 -17.90 46.78 -7.21
CA ILE A 5 -16.83 46.10 -6.48
C ILE A 5 -17.42 44.91 -5.70
N ILE A 6 -18.54 45.11 -4.99
CA ILE A 6 -19.20 44.07 -4.20
C ILE A 6 -19.66 42.90 -5.07
N ASN A 7 -20.30 43.17 -6.21
CA ASN A 7 -20.76 42.12 -7.12
C ASN A 7 -19.60 41.36 -7.78
N SER A 8 -18.49 42.05 -8.08
CA SER A 8 -17.27 41.41 -8.60
C SER A 8 -16.62 40.47 -7.56
N TYR A 9 -16.50 40.90 -6.30
CA TYR A 9 -15.94 40.07 -5.23
C TYR A 9 -16.86 38.89 -4.87
N LEU A 10 -18.18 39.08 -4.90
CA LEU A 10 -19.16 38.03 -4.68
C LEU A 10 -19.04 36.92 -5.74
N SER A 11 -18.83 37.29 -7.01
CA SER A 11 -18.64 36.32 -8.10
C SER A 11 -17.31 35.55 -7.97
N ILE A 12 -16.21 36.22 -7.62
CA ILE A 12 -14.90 35.58 -7.38
C ILE A 12 -14.96 34.58 -6.21
N PHE A 13 -15.66 34.93 -5.13
CA PHE A 13 -15.76 34.05 -3.96
C PHE A 13 -16.60 32.80 -4.26
N VAL A 14 -17.66 32.95 -5.06
CA VAL A 14 -18.48 31.82 -5.49
C VAL A 14 -17.72 30.91 -6.46
N SER A 15 -16.92 31.46 -7.38
CA SER A 15 -16.14 30.65 -8.32
C SER A 15 -14.99 29.88 -7.64
N ILE A 16 -14.32 30.50 -6.66
CA ILE A 16 -13.25 29.83 -5.92
C ILE A 16 -13.83 28.73 -5.02
N GLY A 17 -14.97 28.99 -4.37
CA GLY A 17 -15.65 28.01 -3.53
C GLY A 17 -16.15 26.80 -4.33
N THR A 18 -16.76 27.03 -5.49
CA THR A 18 -17.21 25.94 -6.39
C THR A 18 -16.04 25.13 -6.94
N SER A 19 -14.91 25.77 -7.25
CA SER A 19 -13.68 25.09 -7.67
C SER A 19 -13.11 24.19 -6.56
N CYS A 20 -13.05 24.68 -5.31
CA CYS A 20 -12.64 23.88 -4.16
C CYS A 20 -13.57 22.68 -3.92
N ILE A 21 -14.89 22.88 -4.05
CA ILE A 21 -15.88 21.80 -3.93
C ILE A 21 -15.67 20.73 -5.01
N LEU A 22 -15.42 21.12 -6.25
CA LEU A 22 -15.21 20.17 -7.35
C LEU A 22 -13.94 19.33 -7.14
N ILE A 23 -12.84 19.96 -6.71
CA ILE A 23 -11.58 19.24 -6.41
C ILE A 23 -11.79 18.28 -5.23
N PHE A 24 -12.52 18.70 -4.20
CA PHE A 24 -12.83 17.84 -3.05
C PHE A 24 -13.72 16.65 -3.43
N VAL A 25 -14.72 16.85 -4.28
CA VAL A 25 -15.58 15.77 -4.79
C VAL A 25 -14.80 14.81 -5.69
N ILE A 26 -13.92 15.32 -6.56
CA ILE A 26 -13.02 14.47 -7.37
C ILE A 26 -12.07 13.67 -6.48
N GLY A 27 -11.51 14.29 -5.44
CA GLY A 27 -10.64 13.62 -4.46
C GLY A 27 -11.38 12.54 -3.66
N ILE A 28 -12.60 12.83 -3.21
CA ILE A 28 -13.48 11.85 -2.55
C ILE A 28 -13.90 10.74 -3.52
N TYR A 29 -14.14 11.06 -4.79
CA TYR A 29 -14.49 10.05 -5.78
C TYR A 29 -13.35 9.04 -5.97
N TRP A 30 -12.09 9.49 -5.95
CA TRP A 30 -10.93 8.60 -6.02
C TRP A 30 -10.72 7.81 -4.72
N ILE A 31 -10.99 8.38 -3.53
CA ILE A 31 -10.83 7.65 -2.26
C ILE A 31 -11.88 6.53 -2.09
N PHE A 32 -13.07 6.70 -2.66
CA PHE A 32 -14.12 5.67 -2.64
C PHE A 32 -13.99 4.62 -3.74
N LYS A 33 -13.18 4.87 -4.78
CA LYS A 33 -12.89 3.89 -5.84
C LYS A 33 -11.81 2.90 -5.40
N LYS A 34 -12.06 2.16 -4.32
CA LYS A 34 -11.35 0.89 -4.05
C LYS A 34 -11.94 -0.21 -4.94
N PRO A 35 -11.12 -1.04 -5.61
CA PRO A 35 -11.61 -2.24 -6.28
C PRO A 35 -12.23 -3.18 -5.24
N ALA A 36 -13.46 -3.60 -5.50
CA ALA A 36 -14.18 -4.57 -4.69
C ALA A 36 -13.55 -5.95 -4.85
N ASN A 37 -12.62 -6.30 -3.96
CA ASN A 37 -12.32 -7.69 -3.63
C ASN A 37 -12.70 -7.92 -2.16
N SER A 38 -14.01 -7.93 -1.91
CA SER A 38 -14.58 -8.44 -0.67
C SER A 38 -14.49 -9.97 -0.68
N THR A 39 -13.39 -10.52 -0.17
CA THR A 39 -13.45 -11.86 0.42
C THR A 39 -14.06 -11.70 1.80
N ALA A 40 -15.25 -12.29 1.93
CA ALA A 40 -16.10 -12.29 3.09
C ALA A 40 -15.34 -12.62 4.39
N GLN A 41 -15.63 -11.85 5.44
CA GLN A 41 -15.43 -12.30 6.81
C GLN A 41 -16.59 -13.22 7.18
N GLN A 42 -16.28 -14.41 7.70
CA GLN A 42 -17.13 -15.11 8.65
C GLN A 42 -16.30 -15.57 9.87
N PRO A 43 -16.92 -15.65 11.06
CA PRO A 43 -16.26 -15.63 12.36
C PRO A 43 -15.90 -17.04 12.86
N ILE A 44 -14.70 -17.23 13.42
CA ILE A 44 -14.40 -18.35 14.33
C ILE A 44 -13.41 -17.88 15.39
N GLU A 45 -13.77 -18.15 16.65
CA GLU A 45 -12.96 -17.98 17.84
C GLU A 45 -11.71 -18.86 17.83
N HIS A 46 -10.61 -18.28 18.30
CA HIS A 46 -9.49 -18.90 19.02
C HIS A 46 -9.09 -20.35 18.65
N ASP A 47 -8.13 -20.53 17.73
CA ASP A 47 -7.10 -21.56 17.92
C ASP A 47 -5.81 -21.25 17.13
N SER A 48 -4.73 -21.08 17.89
CA SER A 48 -3.32 -21.31 17.60
C SER A 48 -2.99 -21.81 16.18
N THR A 49 -3.07 -20.96 15.16
CA THR A 49 -2.53 -21.28 13.84
C THR A 49 -1.71 -20.11 13.34
N LEU A 50 -0.45 -20.43 13.08
CA LEU A 50 0.64 -19.58 12.63
C LEU A 50 0.30 -18.99 11.25
N SER A 51 -0.64 -18.04 11.19
CA SER A 51 -1.10 -17.36 9.97
C SER A 51 -1.13 -15.83 10.13
N GLY A 52 -0.85 -15.32 11.34
CA GLY A 52 -0.86 -13.88 11.64
C GLY A 52 0.32 -13.09 11.09
N GLN A 53 1.40 -13.76 10.65
CA GLN A 53 2.63 -13.07 10.26
C GLN A 53 2.56 -12.44 8.86
N GLU A 54 1.74 -12.98 7.94
CA GLU A 54 1.57 -12.40 6.59
C GLU A 54 0.86 -11.04 6.57
N LYS A 55 -0.02 -10.80 7.54
CA LYS A 55 -0.81 -9.56 7.58
C LYS A 55 -0.08 -8.42 8.28
N ILE A 56 0.79 -8.74 9.25
CA ILE A 56 1.57 -7.75 9.98
C ILE A 56 2.69 -7.19 9.09
N ILE A 57 3.41 -8.03 8.34
CA ILE A 57 4.55 -7.61 7.50
C ILE A 57 4.14 -6.57 6.45
N ASN A 58 3.01 -6.77 5.79
CA ASN A 58 2.56 -5.85 4.75
C ASN A 58 2.05 -4.53 5.35
N THR A 59 1.43 -4.56 6.52
CA THR A 59 0.83 -3.35 7.11
C THR A 59 1.88 -2.41 7.70
N ASP A 60 2.94 -2.95 8.30
CA ASP A 60 3.98 -2.15 8.97
C ASP A 60 5.01 -1.57 7.98
N LEU A 61 5.38 -2.34 6.96
CA LEU A 61 6.36 -1.88 5.98
C LEU A 61 5.81 -0.83 5.00
N THR A 62 4.50 -0.82 4.72
CA THR A 62 3.90 0.14 3.75
C THR A 62 4.04 1.62 4.19
N ALA A 63 4.39 1.88 5.46
CA ALA A 63 4.64 3.25 5.96
C ALA A 63 6.01 3.83 5.55
N ILE A 64 6.92 3.00 5.03
CA ILE A 64 8.27 3.39 4.61
C ILE A 64 8.29 3.51 3.07
N SER A 65 9.05 4.46 2.52
CA SER A 65 9.12 4.67 1.06
C SER A 65 9.69 3.43 0.35
N GLY A 66 9.06 3.02 -0.77
CA GLY A 66 9.07 1.63 -1.28
C GLY A 66 10.40 0.91 -1.53
N ASP A 67 11.54 1.60 -1.68
CA ASP A 67 12.83 0.92 -1.89
C ASP A 67 13.41 0.31 -0.59
N ASP A 68 13.24 1.01 0.53
CA ASP A 68 13.68 0.56 1.87
C ASP A 68 12.77 -0.57 2.41
N VAL A 69 11.52 -0.57 1.95
CA VAL A 69 10.55 -1.65 2.21
C VAL A 69 11.00 -2.96 1.61
N VAL A 70 11.40 -2.95 0.35
CA VAL A 70 11.82 -4.18 -0.35
C VAL A 70 13.12 -4.72 0.23
N GLY A 71 14.07 -3.84 0.59
CA GLY A 71 15.27 -4.24 1.32
C GLY A 71 14.93 -4.98 2.62
N THR A 72 14.01 -4.45 3.41
CA THR A 72 13.55 -5.09 4.64
C THR A 72 12.86 -6.44 4.38
N GLN A 73 12.07 -6.57 3.31
CA GLN A 73 11.45 -7.84 2.92
C GLN A 73 12.51 -8.90 2.57
N LEU A 74 13.58 -8.51 1.89
CA LEU A 74 14.67 -9.40 1.50
C LEU A 74 15.42 -9.93 2.73
N ASP A 75 15.70 -9.06 3.71
CA ASP A 75 16.30 -9.45 4.99
C ASP A 75 15.40 -10.40 5.79
N LEU A 76 14.09 -10.15 5.79
CA LEU A 76 13.12 -11.05 6.42
C LEU A 76 13.08 -12.42 5.73
N ALA A 77 13.13 -12.46 4.40
CA ALA A 77 13.18 -13.71 3.65
C ALA A 77 14.43 -14.53 4.00
N ARG A 78 15.61 -13.88 4.11
CA ARG A 78 16.85 -14.54 4.56
C ARG A 78 16.67 -15.16 5.95
N ALA A 79 16.11 -14.42 6.90
CA ALA A 79 15.83 -14.95 8.24
C ALA A 79 14.88 -16.16 8.21
N PHE A 80 13.87 -16.16 7.33
CA PHE A 80 13.00 -17.33 7.15
C PHE A 80 13.72 -18.55 6.56
N ILE A 81 14.69 -18.34 5.66
CA ILE A 81 15.54 -19.42 5.14
C ILE A 81 16.40 -20.00 6.26
N GLU A 82 16.97 -19.16 7.12
CA GLU A 82 17.81 -19.57 8.25
C GLU A 82 17.07 -20.48 9.25
N ILE A 83 15.79 -20.21 9.51
CA ILE A 83 14.95 -21.05 10.37
C ILE A 83 14.27 -22.20 9.61
N GLU A 84 14.74 -22.53 8.41
CA GLU A 84 14.22 -23.55 7.49
C GLU A 84 12.74 -23.38 7.08
N ASN A 85 12.16 -22.20 7.30
CA ASN A 85 10.81 -21.87 6.85
C ASN A 85 10.81 -21.37 5.40
N LYS A 86 11.15 -22.28 4.48
CA LYS A 86 11.25 -22.00 3.05
C LYS A 86 9.93 -21.55 2.41
N GLN A 87 8.78 -21.96 2.94
CA GLN A 87 7.47 -21.58 2.39
C GLN A 87 7.20 -20.09 2.60
N SER A 88 7.42 -19.58 3.82
CA SER A 88 7.30 -18.15 4.10
C SER A 88 8.35 -17.33 3.35
N ALA A 89 9.59 -17.81 3.29
CA ALA A 89 10.65 -17.15 2.52
C ALA A 89 10.27 -17.02 1.04
N LYS A 90 9.80 -18.10 0.42
CA LYS A 90 9.39 -18.13 -0.99
C LYS A 90 8.34 -17.05 -1.30
N LYS A 91 7.31 -16.94 -0.46
CA LYS A 91 6.23 -15.96 -0.68
C LYS A 91 6.74 -14.52 -0.65
N ILE A 92 7.63 -14.21 0.30
CA ILE A 92 8.22 -12.87 0.40
C ILE A 92 9.12 -12.61 -0.81
N LEU A 93 9.96 -13.57 -1.21
CA LEU A 93 10.81 -13.43 -2.39
C LEU A 93 10.01 -13.24 -3.69
N GLU A 94 8.87 -13.93 -3.85
CA GLU A 94 7.98 -13.71 -4.99
C GLU A 94 7.43 -12.27 -5.05
N GLN A 95 7.18 -11.65 -3.90
CA GLN A 95 6.78 -10.24 -3.83
C GLN A 95 7.95 -9.30 -4.17
N VAL A 96 9.15 -9.56 -3.65
CA VAL A 96 10.36 -8.79 -3.98
C VAL A 96 10.65 -8.83 -5.49
N VAL A 97 10.44 -9.96 -6.16
CA VAL A 97 10.60 -10.08 -7.62
C VAL A 97 9.66 -9.16 -8.41
N LEU A 98 8.50 -8.79 -7.84
CA LEU A 98 7.51 -7.92 -8.48
C LEU A 98 7.72 -6.44 -8.12
N GLU A 99 8.11 -6.16 -6.88
CA GLU A 99 8.12 -4.80 -6.30
C GLU A 99 9.52 -4.17 -6.24
N GLY A 100 10.58 -4.98 -6.27
CA GLY A 100 11.96 -4.51 -6.10
C GLY A 100 12.57 -3.83 -7.31
N ASN A 101 13.69 -3.16 -7.08
CA ASN A 101 14.57 -2.67 -8.15
C ASN A 101 15.35 -3.83 -8.81
N THR A 102 16.09 -3.56 -9.90
CA THR A 102 16.80 -4.61 -10.66
C THR A 102 17.72 -5.47 -9.80
N GLU A 103 18.47 -4.87 -8.88
CA GLU A 103 19.40 -5.58 -8.00
C GLU A 103 18.65 -6.50 -7.02
N GLN A 104 17.59 -5.97 -6.38
CA GLN A 104 16.74 -6.72 -5.45
C GLN A 104 16.00 -7.88 -6.13
N GLN A 105 15.52 -7.67 -7.37
CA GLN A 105 14.86 -8.72 -8.15
C GLN A 105 15.82 -9.86 -8.50
N ASP A 106 17.04 -9.53 -8.94
CA ASP A 106 18.06 -10.51 -9.28
C ASP A 106 18.46 -11.31 -8.03
N GLU A 107 18.62 -10.64 -6.88
CA GLU A 107 18.90 -11.31 -5.63
C GLU A 107 17.75 -12.24 -5.20
N ALA A 108 16.50 -11.79 -5.28
CA ALA A 108 15.36 -12.60 -4.91
C ALA A 108 15.22 -13.85 -5.80
N ARG A 109 15.48 -13.72 -7.11
CA ARG A 109 15.53 -14.87 -8.04
C ARG A 109 16.64 -15.84 -7.69
N PHE A 110 17.80 -15.33 -7.28
CA PHE A 110 18.91 -16.17 -6.81
C PHE A 110 18.51 -16.96 -5.57
N LEU A 111 17.95 -16.30 -4.54
CA LEU A 111 17.50 -16.96 -3.31
C LEU A 111 16.38 -17.98 -3.57
N LEU A 112 15.43 -17.69 -4.46
CA LEU A 112 14.39 -18.63 -4.90
C LEU A 112 14.97 -19.90 -5.54
N GLY A 113 16.13 -19.81 -6.19
CA GLY A 113 16.82 -20.96 -6.75
C GLY A 113 17.54 -21.83 -5.71
N LEU A 114 17.78 -21.31 -4.50
CA LEU A 114 18.47 -22.03 -3.42
C LEU A 114 17.53 -22.85 -2.52
N ILE A 115 16.24 -22.48 -2.47
CA ILE A 115 15.25 -23.08 -1.55
C ILE A 115 14.45 -24.20 -2.20
#